data_AF-A2FHL1-F1
#
_entry.id   AF-A2FHL1-F1
#
_cell.length_a   1.000
_cell.length_b   1.000
_cell.length_c   1.000
_cell.angle_alpha   90.00
_cell.angle_beta   90.00
_cell.angle_gamma   90.00
#
_symmetry.space_group_name_H-M   'P 1'
#
loop_
_entity.id
_entity.type
_entity.pdbx_description
1 polymer ?
#
loop_
_entity_poly.entity_id
_entity_poly.type
_entity_poly.pdbx_seq_one_letter_code
_entity_poly.pdbx_strand_id
1 'polypeptide(L)'
;MLFLYHLLVRICIFLSSAVSSSSSGCGYYIPSVYDSNYKSYAFESSVSQCSGRYASFLHFSGDIKVSNMNTSYHEITYYAAYDIEYPKGTGIMNFTTASNTLSTKDGGMYNANGKFNLTKCNYLNNEYTGSYNAIISCWSFSTTFSNCSFIGNKGNYLFDRKPKAIDNCYFNNNVVNQTIKNYADTFDSIDSLDSFISHYSTYYCNAAKNEENKDDTYKKYKEEKLKLKNIKNIVNKFYRTPFLGAVNRSVLK
;
A
#
# COMPACT_ATOMS: atom_id res chain seq x y z
N MET A 1 -26.03 3.89 -15.84
CA MET A 1 -24.59 3.73 -15.61
C MET A 1 -24.39 3.10 -14.23
N LEU A 2 -24.12 1.80 -14.16
CA LEU A 2 -23.82 1.09 -12.91
C LEU A 2 -22.35 1.30 -12.57
N PHE A 3 -22.06 2.02 -11.49
CA PHE A 3 -20.70 2.10 -10.96
C PHE A 3 -20.42 0.83 -10.14
N LEU A 4 -19.47 0.02 -10.58
CA LEU A 4 -18.93 -1.08 -9.79
C LEU A 4 -17.86 -0.51 -8.85
N TYR A 5 -17.89 -0.92 -7.58
CA TYR A 5 -16.95 -0.48 -6.56
C TYR A 5 -16.29 -1.70 -5.93
N HIS A 6 -14.98 -1.65 -5.73
CA HIS A 6 -14.25 -2.59 -4.89
C HIS A 6 -13.91 -1.90 -3.56
N LEU A 7 -14.15 -2.56 -2.44
CA LEU A 7 -13.88 -2.02 -1.12
C LEU A 7 -13.27 -3.08 -0.21
N LEU A 8 -12.16 -2.72 0.42
CA LEU A 8 -11.57 -3.43 1.56
C LEU A 8 -11.66 -2.52 2.80
N VAL A 9 -12.23 -3.01 3.89
CA VAL A 9 -12.30 -2.28 5.19
C VAL A 9 -11.89 -3.23 6.30
N ARG A 10 -10.89 -2.84 7.10
CA ARG A 10 -10.47 -3.56 8.33
C ARG A 10 -10.19 -5.05 8.11
N ILE A 11 -9.33 -5.34 7.15
CA ILE A 11 -8.91 -6.73 6.90
C ILE A 11 -7.45 -6.87 7.31
N CYS A 12 -7.16 -7.86 8.15
CA CYS A 12 -5.82 -8.22 8.58
C CYS A 12 -5.51 -9.62 8.07
N ILE A 13 -4.48 -9.75 7.24
CA ILE A 13 -3.98 -11.03 6.72
C ILE A 13 -2.59 -11.30 7.30
N PHE A 14 -2.39 -12.51 7.81
CA PHE A 14 -1.16 -12.96 8.42
C PHE A 14 -0.79 -14.35 7.89
N LEU A 15 0.51 -14.62 7.67
CA LEU A 15 1.02 -15.93 7.24
C LEU A 15 0.38 -16.48 5.96
N SER A 16 0.09 -15.60 5.00
CA SER A 16 -0.46 -16.02 3.71
C SER A 16 0.66 -16.34 2.72
N SER A 17 0.69 -17.57 2.20
CA SER A 17 1.62 -17.99 1.15
C SER A 17 0.85 -18.28 -0.14
N ALA A 18 1.26 -17.66 -1.23
CA ALA A 18 0.79 -18.02 -2.55
C ALA A 18 1.62 -19.22 -3.07
N VAL A 19 0.97 -20.24 -3.63
CA VAL A 19 1.67 -21.34 -4.29
C VAL A 19 2.53 -20.76 -5.41
N SER A 20 3.78 -21.21 -5.54
CA SER A 20 4.81 -20.66 -6.44
C SER A 20 4.39 -20.56 -7.92
N SER A 21 3.36 -21.31 -8.32
CA SER A 21 2.77 -21.28 -9.67
C SER A 21 1.69 -20.20 -9.87
N SER A 22 1.14 -19.62 -8.81
CA SER A 22 0.13 -18.55 -8.92
C SER A 22 0.79 -17.20 -9.20
N SER A 23 0.27 -16.50 -10.22
CA SER A 23 0.71 -15.15 -10.60
C SER A 23 0.17 -14.06 -9.67
N SER A 24 -0.72 -14.40 -8.74
CA SER A 24 -1.44 -13.45 -7.89
C SER A 24 -0.67 -13.08 -6.62
N GLY A 25 -0.98 -11.90 -6.10
CA GLY A 25 -0.47 -11.42 -4.82
C GLY A 25 -0.89 -12.29 -3.63
N CYS A 26 -0.07 -12.29 -2.57
CA CYS A 26 -0.25 -13.17 -1.41
C CYS A 26 -1.17 -12.60 -0.33
N GLY A 27 -1.52 -11.31 -0.35
CA GLY A 27 -2.50 -10.72 0.56
C GLY A 27 -3.81 -10.35 -0.13
N TYR A 28 -3.80 -9.26 -0.89
CA TYR A 28 -4.97 -8.75 -1.60
C TYR A 28 -4.73 -8.66 -3.10
N TYR A 29 -5.75 -9.00 -3.87
CA TYR A 29 -5.79 -8.74 -5.30
C TYR A 29 -7.12 -8.08 -5.66
N ILE A 30 -7.05 -6.84 -6.14
CA ILE A 30 -8.19 -6.07 -6.68
C ILE A 30 -8.02 -6.01 -8.21
N PRO A 31 -8.52 -7.01 -8.95
CA PRO A 31 -8.53 -6.96 -10.40
C PRO A 31 -9.66 -6.05 -10.90
N SER A 32 -9.35 -5.30 -11.94
CA SER A 32 -10.36 -4.71 -12.81
C SER A 32 -10.05 -4.98 -14.28
N VAL A 33 -11.07 -4.78 -15.12
CA VAL A 33 -10.87 -4.80 -16.58
C VAL A 33 -9.90 -3.68 -16.93
N TYR A 34 -8.99 -3.94 -17.86
CA TYR A 34 -8.11 -2.90 -18.39
C TYR A 34 -8.93 -1.71 -18.87
N ASP A 35 -8.43 -0.50 -18.62
CA ASP A 35 -9.13 0.75 -18.91
C ASP A 35 -10.47 1.01 -18.19
N SER A 36 -10.79 0.26 -17.13
CA SER A 36 -11.98 0.54 -16.34
C SER A 36 -11.93 1.90 -15.63
N ASN A 37 -13.09 2.52 -15.45
CA ASN A 37 -13.27 3.67 -14.56
C ASN A 37 -13.80 3.24 -13.18
N TYR A 38 -13.49 2.00 -12.77
CA TYR A 38 -13.94 1.49 -11.47
C TYR A 38 -13.21 2.22 -10.35
N LYS A 39 -13.90 2.38 -9.21
CA LYS A 39 -13.34 3.02 -8.03
C LYS A 39 -13.13 1.98 -6.96
N SER A 40 -11.88 1.79 -6.61
CA SER A 40 -11.38 0.87 -5.59
C SER A 40 -11.00 1.67 -4.34
N TYR A 41 -11.30 1.13 -3.17
CA TYR A 41 -10.95 1.74 -1.90
C TYR A 41 -10.36 0.67 -0.97
N ALA A 42 -9.23 0.97 -0.34
CA ALA A 42 -8.67 0.16 0.73
C ALA A 42 -8.56 1.00 2.00
N PHE A 43 -9.14 0.52 3.09
CA PHE A 43 -9.25 1.26 4.35
C PHE A 43 -8.81 0.39 5.53
N GLU A 44 -7.85 0.85 6.32
CA GLU A 44 -7.35 0.15 7.52
C GLU A 44 -7.03 -1.32 7.25
N SER A 45 -6.22 -1.57 6.22
CA SER A 45 -5.82 -2.93 5.85
C SER A 45 -4.42 -3.23 6.35
N SER A 46 -4.22 -4.41 6.94
CA SER A 46 -2.89 -4.88 7.32
C SER A 46 -2.58 -6.20 6.66
N VAL A 47 -1.35 -6.36 6.17
CA VAL A 47 -0.82 -7.60 5.61
C VAL A 47 0.55 -7.84 6.22
N SER A 48 0.82 -9.05 6.69
CA SER A 48 2.14 -9.34 7.25
C SER A 48 2.56 -10.79 7.04
N GLN A 49 3.86 -11.02 6.97
CA GLN A 49 4.45 -12.37 6.86
C GLN A 49 3.93 -13.15 5.65
N CYS A 50 3.78 -12.45 4.53
CA CYS A 50 3.37 -13.10 3.28
C CYS A 50 4.57 -13.44 2.40
N SER A 51 4.46 -14.57 1.72
CA SER A 51 5.45 -15.04 0.75
C SER A 51 4.80 -15.40 -0.59
N GLY A 52 5.56 -15.31 -1.67
CA GLY A 52 5.05 -15.63 -3.00
C GLY A 52 5.78 -14.93 -4.12
N ARG A 53 5.08 -14.80 -5.26
CA ARG A 53 5.68 -14.25 -6.47
C ARG A 53 5.51 -12.73 -6.56
N TYR A 54 4.28 -12.20 -6.57
CA TYR A 54 4.04 -10.84 -7.10
C TYR A 54 4.06 -9.71 -6.06
N ALA A 55 2.98 -9.51 -5.30
CA ALA A 55 2.88 -8.43 -4.31
C ALA A 55 1.99 -8.82 -3.11
N SER A 56 2.17 -8.21 -1.94
CA SER A 56 1.24 -8.45 -0.82
C SER A 56 -0.10 -7.72 -1.03
N PHE A 57 -0.09 -6.57 -1.67
CA PHE A 57 -1.28 -5.83 -2.10
C PHE A 57 -1.18 -5.51 -3.59
N LEU A 58 -2.08 -6.05 -4.40
CA LEU A 58 -2.09 -5.85 -5.85
C LEU A 58 -3.40 -5.17 -6.27
N HIS A 59 -3.30 -4.04 -6.97
CA HIS A 59 -4.41 -3.38 -7.63
C HIS A 59 -4.11 -3.22 -9.13
N PHE A 60 -4.97 -3.76 -9.99
CA PHE A 60 -4.81 -3.70 -11.44
C PHE A 60 -5.98 -2.95 -12.09
N SER A 61 -5.71 -1.76 -12.65
CA SER A 61 -6.64 -0.92 -13.41
C SER A 61 -7.80 -0.29 -12.61
N GLY A 62 -8.13 0.95 -12.94
CA GLY A 62 -9.18 1.72 -12.26
C GLY A 62 -8.62 2.68 -11.20
N ASP A 63 -9.46 3.59 -10.71
CA ASP A 63 -9.07 4.52 -9.66
C ASP A 63 -8.94 3.79 -8.33
N ILE A 64 -7.89 4.08 -7.56
CA ILE A 64 -7.74 3.55 -6.22
C ILE A 64 -7.45 4.64 -5.19
N LYS A 65 -8.07 4.50 -4.02
CA LYS A 65 -7.72 5.25 -2.83
C LYS A 65 -7.44 4.32 -1.66
N VAL A 66 -6.18 4.31 -1.22
CA VAL A 66 -5.72 3.63 -0.02
C VAL A 66 -5.66 4.64 1.11
N SER A 67 -6.31 4.33 2.22
CA SER A 67 -6.29 5.13 3.44
C SER A 67 -5.94 4.21 4.59
N ASN A 68 -4.70 4.33 5.05
CA ASN A 68 -4.14 3.58 6.16
C ASN A 68 -3.96 2.08 5.84
N MET A 69 -2.83 1.73 5.22
CA MET A 69 -2.44 0.34 4.99
C MET A 69 -1.11 0.03 5.66
N ASN A 70 -0.97 -1.14 6.28
CA ASN A 70 0.32 -1.61 6.79
C ASN A 70 0.71 -2.93 6.10
N THR A 71 1.90 -2.99 5.56
CA THR A 71 2.47 -4.17 4.90
C THR A 71 3.86 -4.41 5.49
N SER A 72 4.08 -5.61 6.04
CA SER A 72 5.30 -5.88 6.82
C SER A 72 5.82 -7.31 6.72
N TYR A 73 7.14 -7.49 6.83
CA TYR A 73 7.78 -8.82 6.94
C TYR A 73 7.48 -9.73 5.75
N HIS A 74 7.59 -9.20 4.54
CA HIS A 74 7.28 -9.95 3.31
C HIS A 74 8.55 -10.52 2.67
N GLU A 75 8.47 -11.75 2.15
CA GLU A 75 9.50 -12.35 1.29
C GLU A 75 8.86 -12.75 -0.04
N ILE A 76 8.85 -11.80 -0.98
CA ILE A 76 8.12 -11.93 -2.25
C ILE A 76 9.06 -11.60 -3.40
N THR A 77 8.98 -12.36 -4.49
CA THR A 77 9.95 -12.23 -5.59
C THR A 77 9.95 -10.85 -6.25
N TYR A 78 8.77 -10.31 -6.54
CA TYR A 78 8.55 -8.98 -7.09
C TYR A 78 8.10 -8.02 -5.97
N TYR A 79 7.28 -7.02 -6.30
CA TYR A 79 6.84 -5.88 -5.49
C TYR A 79 6.25 -6.23 -4.11
N ALA A 80 7.13 -6.60 -3.18
CA ALA A 80 6.78 -7.31 -1.96
C ALA A 80 5.72 -6.59 -1.10
N ALA A 81 5.83 -5.28 -0.95
CA ALA A 81 4.84 -4.51 -0.22
C ALA A 81 3.55 -4.35 -1.04
N TYR A 82 3.62 -3.64 -2.17
CA TYR A 82 2.44 -3.40 -2.99
C TYR A 82 2.78 -3.18 -4.46
N ASP A 83 1.76 -3.43 -5.28
CA ASP A 83 1.70 -3.09 -6.69
C ASP A 83 0.37 -2.40 -6.99
N ILE A 84 0.43 -1.18 -7.50
CA ILE A 84 -0.74 -0.42 -7.95
C ILE A 84 -0.52 0.07 -9.37
N GLU A 85 -1.38 -0.40 -10.28
CA GLU A 85 -1.25 -0.15 -11.70
C GLU A 85 -2.46 0.55 -12.32
N TYR A 86 -2.18 1.42 -13.31
CA TYR A 86 -3.13 1.99 -14.27
C TYR A 86 -4.35 2.73 -13.66
N PRO A 87 -4.18 3.70 -12.75
CA PRO A 87 -5.27 4.59 -12.37
C PRO A 87 -5.66 5.49 -13.55
N LYS A 88 -6.97 5.65 -13.78
CA LYS A 88 -7.50 6.56 -14.81
C LYS A 88 -7.43 8.02 -14.37
N GLY A 89 -7.73 8.27 -13.11
CA GLY A 89 -7.56 9.55 -12.43
C GLY A 89 -6.20 9.64 -11.73
N THR A 90 -6.23 9.82 -10.41
CA THR A 90 -5.03 9.83 -9.56
C THR A 90 -5.18 8.75 -8.51
N GLY A 91 -4.23 7.81 -8.47
CA GLY A 91 -4.11 6.85 -7.38
C GLY A 91 -3.68 7.60 -6.12
N ILE A 92 -4.39 7.37 -5.02
CA ILE A 92 -4.11 8.04 -3.73
C ILE A 92 -3.69 6.98 -2.73
N MET A 93 -2.57 7.21 -2.05
CA MET A 93 -2.13 6.39 -0.93
C MET A 93 -1.79 7.29 0.26
N ASN A 94 -2.56 7.17 1.32
CA ASN A 94 -2.40 7.98 2.52
C ASN A 94 -2.12 7.09 3.73
N PHE A 95 -1.24 7.53 4.62
CA PHE A 95 -1.00 6.87 5.92
C PHE A 95 -0.56 5.40 5.81
N THR A 96 0.15 5.05 4.73
CA THR A 96 0.57 3.67 4.48
C THR A 96 1.97 3.42 5.00
N THR A 97 2.20 2.29 5.68
CA THR A 97 3.53 1.82 6.05
C THR A 97 3.86 0.56 5.25
N ALA A 98 5.02 0.57 4.58
CA ALA A 98 5.65 -0.60 3.99
C ALA A 98 6.98 -0.84 4.70
N SER A 99 7.12 -1.99 5.34
CA SER A 99 8.25 -2.24 6.24
C SER A 99 8.82 -3.65 6.19
N ASN A 100 10.11 -3.80 6.43
CA ASN A 100 10.77 -5.10 6.58
C ASN A 100 10.45 -6.06 5.42
N THR A 101 10.33 -5.56 4.19
CA THR A 101 10.05 -6.42 3.02
C THR A 101 11.34 -6.78 2.30
N LEU A 102 11.42 -7.99 1.77
CA LEU A 102 12.50 -8.47 0.92
C LEU A 102 11.96 -8.81 -0.48
N SER A 103 12.65 -8.32 -1.50
CA SER A 103 12.37 -8.58 -2.91
C SER A 103 13.63 -8.85 -3.72
N THR A 104 13.53 -9.65 -4.78
CA THR A 104 14.71 -10.14 -5.52
C THR A 104 14.70 -9.83 -7.02
N LYS A 105 13.57 -9.41 -7.61
CA LYS A 105 13.48 -9.12 -9.06
C LYS A 105 13.20 -7.66 -9.41
N ASP A 106 12.02 -7.12 -9.07
CA ASP A 106 11.60 -5.80 -9.60
C ASP A 106 11.45 -4.67 -8.57
N GLY A 107 11.63 -4.95 -7.28
CA GLY A 107 11.60 -3.97 -6.19
C GLY A 107 10.63 -4.34 -5.08
N GLY A 108 10.54 -3.49 -4.05
CA GLY A 108 9.59 -3.67 -2.94
C GLY A 108 8.22 -3.07 -3.21
N MET A 109 8.15 -2.00 -4.01
CA MET A 109 6.92 -1.25 -4.27
C MET A 109 6.81 -0.85 -5.74
N TYR A 110 5.60 -0.90 -6.30
CA TYR A 110 5.34 -0.47 -7.66
C TYR A 110 4.14 0.46 -7.80
N ASN A 111 4.37 1.59 -8.45
CA ASN A 111 3.37 2.58 -8.84
C ASN A 111 3.43 2.72 -10.37
N ALA A 112 2.62 1.93 -11.07
CA ALA A 112 2.73 1.77 -12.52
C ALA A 112 1.77 2.69 -13.29
N ASN A 113 2.30 3.34 -14.33
CA ASN A 113 1.54 3.97 -15.42
C ASN A 113 0.26 4.72 -14.99
N GLY A 114 0.45 5.87 -14.33
CA GLY A 114 -0.63 6.77 -13.96
C GLY A 114 -0.15 7.81 -12.95
N LYS A 115 -1.02 8.74 -12.56
CA LYS A 115 -0.69 9.75 -11.54
C LYS A 115 -0.88 9.16 -10.15
N PHE A 116 0.07 9.38 -9.25
CA PHE A 116 0.01 8.87 -7.88
C PHE A 116 0.38 9.95 -6.87
N ASN A 117 -0.45 10.09 -5.83
CA ASN A 117 -0.17 10.97 -4.70
C ASN A 117 -0.02 10.10 -3.44
N LEU A 118 1.20 10.02 -2.94
CA LEU A 118 1.54 9.28 -1.73
C LEU A 118 1.83 10.28 -0.62
N THR A 119 1.00 10.29 0.41
CA THR A 119 1.05 11.29 1.48
C THR A 119 1.13 10.64 2.85
N LYS A 120 2.07 11.07 3.68
CA LYS A 120 2.26 10.51 5.04
C LYS A 120 2.49 9.00 5.01
N CYS A 121 3.31 8.53 4.07
CA CYS A 121 3.68 7.13 3.94
C CYS A 121 5.06 6.85 4.54
N ASN A 122 5.25 5.65 5.07
CA ASN A 122 6.52 5.19 5.64
C ASN A 122 7.07 4.01 4.83
N TYR A 123 8.35 4.06 4.51
CA TYR A 123 9.11 3.01 3.85
C TYR A 123 10.30 2.66 4.74
N LEU A 124 10.19 1.57 5.51
CA LEU A 124 11.07 1.26 6.62
C LEU A 124 11.79 -0.08 6.42
N ASN A 125 13.11 -0.10 6.42
CA ASN A 125 13.91 -1.33 6.41
C ASN A 125 13.53 -2.30 5.27
N ASN A 126 13.14 -1.77 4.10
CA ASN A 126 12.84 -2.59 2.95
C ASN A 126 14.14 -2.92 2.20
N GLU A 127 14.26 -4.16 1.75
CA GLU A 127 15.44 -4.67 1.08
C GLU A 127 15.11 -5.18 -0.33
N TYR A 128 15.91 -4.75 -1.29
CA TYR A 128 15.91 -5.25 -2.65
C TYR A 128 17.30 -5.80 -2.97
N THR A 129 17.40 -7.10 -3.23
CA THR A 129 18.66 -7.79 -3.52
C THR A 129 18.88 -8.10 -5.00
N GLY A 130 17.93 -7.72 -5.87
CA GLY A 130 18.12 -7.83 -7.31
C GLY A 130 19.10 -6.78 -7.84
N SER A 131 19.58 -6.97 -9.07
CA SER A 131 20.69 -6.18 -9.63
C SER A 131 20.27 -4.97 -10.45
N TYR A 132 19.02 -4.89 -10.93
CA TYR A 132 18.65 -3.96 -11.99
C TYR A 132 17.74 -2.82 -11.54
N ASN A 133 16.84 -3.07 -10.60
CA ASN A 133 15.76 -2.16 -10.26
C ASN A 133 16.02 -1.45 -8.94
N ALA A 134 14.98 -0.84 -8.39
CA ALA A 134 15.04 -0.05 -7.17
C ALA A 134 14.07 -0.60 -6.13
N ILE A 135 14.19 -0.10 -4.91
CA ILE A 135 13.26 -0.42 -3.82
C ILE A 135 11.85 0.07 -4.17
N ILE A 136 11.74 1.27 -4.77
CA ILE A 136 10.49 1.86 -5.24
C ILE A 136 10.56 2.09 -6.74
N SER A 137 9.68 1.43 -7.48
CA SER A 137 9.49 1.68 -8.90
C SER A 137 8.30 2.60 -9.15
N CYS A 138 8.56 3.72 -9.82
CA CYS A 138 7.57 4.71 -10.25
C CYS A 138 7.68 4.85 -11.77
N TRP A 139 6.89 4.11 -12.55
CA TRP A 139 7.08 4.10 -14.01
C TRP A 139 6.74 5.46 -14.63
N SER A 140 5.71 6.14 -14.10
CA SER A 140 5.34 7.47 -14.58
C SER A 140 6.16 8.55 -13.88
N PHE A 141 6.58 9.58 -14.61
CA PHE A 141 7.13 10.82 -14.04
C PHE A 141 6.05 11.69 -13.37
N SER A 142 5.04 11.06 -12.78
CA SER A 142 3.85 11.73 -12.23
C SER A 142 3.49 11.28 -10.82
N THR A 143 4.36 10.49 -10.19
CA THR A 143 4.25 10.13 -8.78
C THR A 143 4.81 11.24 -7.90
N THR A 144 4.05 11.65 -6.88
CA THR A 144 4.48 12.63 -5.87
C THR A 144 4.48 11.99 -4.49
N PHE A 145 5.54 12.25 -3.71
CA PHE A 145 5.65 11.88 -2.30
C PHE A 145 5.59 13.15 -1.45
N SER A 146 4.73 13.18 -0.45
CA SER A 146 4.60 14.33 0.46
C SER A 146 4.52 13.88 1.91
N ASN A 147 5.32 14.47 2.80
CA ASN A 147 5.34 14.11 4.23
C ASN A 147 5.68 12.63 4.45
N CYS A 148 6.49 12.01 3.59
CA CYS A 148 6.83 10.59 3.66
C CYS A 148 8.19 10.35 4.33
N SER A 149 8.39 9.15 4.84
CA SER A 149 9.65 8.74 5.47
C SER A 149 10.28 7.56 4.74
N PHE A 150 11.58 7.64 4.47
CA PHE A 150 12.39 6.57 3.87
C PHE A 150 13.54 6.27 4.82
N ILE A 151 13.43 5.19 5.59
CA ILE A 151 14.36 4.90 6.68
C ILE A 151 14.90 3.48 6.55
N GLY A 152 16.22 3.30 6.62
CA GLY A 152 16.84 1.97 6.73
C GLY A 152 16.72 1.09 5.49
N ASN A 153 16.27 1.62 4.35
CA ASN A 153 16.05 0.83 3.14
C ASN A 153 17.38 0.45 2.48
N LYS A 154 17.47 -0.77 1.92
CA LYS A 154 18.69 -1.34 1.34
C LYS A 154 18.46 -1.83 -0.09
N GLY A 155 19.38 -1.52 -1.00
CA GLY A 155 19.33 -2.00 -2.39
C GLY A 155 20.23 -1.19 -3.29
N ASN A 156 20.15 -1.38 -4.61
CA ASN A 156 20.97 -0.58 -5.53
C ASN A 156 20.49 0.88 -5.60
N TYR A 157 19.18 1.06 -5.69
CA TYR A 157 18.55 2.37 -5.86
C TYR A 157 17.34 2.51 -4.95
N LEU A 158 17.06 3.71 -4.43
CA LEU A 158 15.81 3.97 -3.72
C LEU A 158 14.64 4.10 -4.72
N PHE A 159 14.86 4.82 -5.83
CA PHE A 159 13.87 5.00 -6.90
C PHE A 159 14.40 4.55 -8.27
N ASP A 160 13.60 3.81 -9.05
CA ASP A 160 13.97 3.40 -10.42
C ASP A 160 13.90 4.57 -11.41
N ARG A 161 13.02 5.53 -11.14
CA ARG A 161 12.87 6.77 -11.91
C ARG A 161 12.63 7.93 -10.96
N LYS A 162 13.05 9.13 -11.37
CA LYS A 162 12.83 10.36 -10.62
C LYS A 162 11.33 10.61 -10.41
N PRO A 163 10.83 10.65 -9.16
CA PRO A 163 9.47 11.07 -8.88
C PRO A 163 9.23 12.50 -9.36
N LYS A 164 7.97 12.85 -9.65
CA LYS A 164 7.60 14.20 -10.06
C LYS A 164 7.94 15.23 -8.98
N ALA A 165 7.67 14.88 -7.73
CA ALA A 165 7.96 15.71 -6.58
C ALA A 165 8.21 14.82 -5.35
N ILE A 166 9.15 15.26 -4.52
CA ILE A 166 9.36 14.77 -3.16
C ILE A 166 9.33 16.02 -2.28
N ASP A 167 8.34 16.11 -1.42
CA ASP A 167 8.06 17.30 -0.62
C ASP A 167 7.94 16.95 0.86
N ASN A 168 8.59 17.73 1.72
CA ASN A 168 8.61 17.51 3.17
C ASN A 168 8.90 16.05 3.58
N CYS A 169 9.82 15.36 2.89
CA CYS A 169 10.12 13.95 3.17
C CYS A 169 11.37 13.79 4.03
N TYR A 170 11.39 12.74 4.85
CA TYR A 170 12.50 12.40 5.73
C TYR A 170 13.29 11.20 5.20
N PHE A 171 14.61 11.32 5.13
CA PHE A 171 15.51 10.25 4.68
C PHE A 171 16.55 9.96 5.76
N ASN A 172 16.68 8.71 6.20
CA ASN A 172 17.66 8.35 7.23
C ASN A 172 18.18 6.92 7.07
N ASN A 173 19.49 6.72 7.23
CA ASN A 173 20.12 5.40 7.25
C ASN A 173 19.79 4.47 6.04
N ASN A 174 19.48 5.03 4.87
CA ASN A 174 19.29 4.21 3.67
C ASN A 174 20.65 3.78 3.10
N VAL A 175 20.80 2.49 2.81
CA VAL A 175 22.01 1.91 2.23
C VAL A 175 21.73 1.61 0.76
N VAL A 176 21.87 2.64 -0.08
CA VAL A 176 21.69 2.54 -1.53
C VAL A 176 22.89 3.12 -2.27
N ASN A 177 23.21 2.57 -3.44
CA ASN A 177 24.33 3.07 -4.26
C ASN A 177 24.01 4.46 -4.82
N GLN A 178 22.76 4.69 -5.24
CA GLN A 178 22.25 6.00 -5.64
C GLN A 178 20.79 6.16 -5.19
N THR A 179 20.36 7.39 -4.96
CA THR A 179 18.94 7.65 -4.62
C THR A 179 18.04 7.35 -5.80
N ILE A 180 18.44 7.74 -7.02
CA ILE A 180 17.67 7.53 -8.24
C ILE A 180 18.56 6.79 -9.24
N LYS A 181 18.04 5.73 -9.85
CA LYS A 181 18.78 4.97 -10.87
C LYS A 181 19.15 5.85 -12.07
N ASN A 182 20.42 5.82 -12.47
CA ASN A 182 20.96 6.56 -13.61
C ASN A 182 20.86 8.10 -13.48
N TYR A 183 20.56 8.63 -12.29
CA TYR A 183 20.54 10.07 -12.03
C TYR A 183 21.29 10.34 -10.72
N ALA A 184 22.30 11.21 -10.78
CA ALA A 184 23.11 11.56 -9.61
C ALA A 184 22.36 12.46 -8.59
N ASP A 185 21.13 12.87 -8.91
CA ASP A 185 20.30 13.71 -8.05
C ASP A 185 19.96 13.00 -6.74
N THR A 186 19.96 13.79 -5.66
CA THR A 186 19.46 13.43 -4.34
C THR A 186 18.30 14.35 -3.96
N PHE A 187 17.69 14.09 -2.79
CA PHE A 187 16.65 14.95 -2.23
C PHE A 187 17.09 15.45 -0.87
N ASP A 188 16.78 16.71 -0.57
CA ASP A 188 16.95 17.25 0.77
C ASP A 188 16.00 16.53 1.72
N SER A 189 16.53 16.12 2.88
CA SER A 189 15.73 15.60 3.97
C SER A 189 15.26 16.75 4.84
N ILE A 190 14.05 16.65 5.35
CA ILE A 190 13.63 17.50 6.48
C ILE A 190 14.44 17.16 7.72
N ASP A 191 14.57 18.14 8.64
CA ASP A 191 15.42 18.02 9.82
C ASP A 191 14.89 17.03 10.88
N SER A 192 13.56 16.88 10.97
CA SER A 192 12.92 16.04 11.98
C SER A 192 11.90 15.10 11.37
N LEU A 193 11.97 13.82 11.75
CA LEU A 193 10.90 12.87 11.49
C LEU A 193 9.58 13.39 12.06
N ASP A 194 8.55 13.51 11.24
CA ASP A 194 7.20 13.80 11.71
C ASP A 194 6.70 12.58 12.53
N SER A 195 6.75 12.72 13.85
CA SER A 195 6.32 11.68 14.80
C SER A 195 4.80 11.42 14.77
N PHE A 196 4.04 12.30 14.11
CA PHE A 196 2.60 12.11 13.86
C PHE A 196 2.32 11.31 12.59
N ILE A 197 3.34 10.87 11.83
CA ILE A 197 3.15 9.88 10.78
C ILE A 197 2.74 8.56 11.47
N SER A 198 1.43 8.38 11.61
CA SER A 198 0.81 7.28 12.34
C SER A 198 1.25 5.93 11.80
N HIS A 199 1.82 5.10 12.66
CA HIS A 199 1.90 3.66 12.42
C HIS A 199 0.59 3.02 12.88
N TYR A 200 -0.15 2.38 11.97
CA TYR A 200 -1.25 1.53 12.40
C TYR A 200 -0.67 0.35 13.17
N SER A 201 -0.92 0.35 14.47
CA SER A 201 -0.53 -0.74 15.34
C SER A 201 -1.24 -2.02 14.90
N THR A 202 -0.46 -3.07 14.62
CA THR A 202 -0.98 -4.43 14.41
C THR A 202 -1.70 -4.96 15.66
N TYR A 203 -1.67 -4.24 16.78
CA TYR A 203 -2.41 -4.53 18.01
C TYR A 203 -3.91 -4.80 17.77
N TYR A 204 -4.56 -4.02 16.89
CA TYR A 204 -5.97 -4.25 16.52
C TYR A 204 -6.16 -5.30 15.41
N CYS A 205 -5.07 -5.84 14.86
CA CYS A 205 -5.09 -6.99 13.95
C CYS A 205 -5.06 -8.35 14.69
N ASN A 206 -5.11 -8.34 16.03
CA ASN A 206 -5.26 -9.55 16.83
C ASN A 206 -6.69 -10.14 16.74
N ALA A 207 -7.09 -10.56 15.54
CA ALA A 207 -8.15 -11.56 15.35
C ALA A 207 -7.59 -12.99 15.43
N ALA A 208 -6.30 -13.16 15.73
CA ALA A 208 -5.67 -14.46 15.92
C ALA A 208 -5.85 -15.04 17.34
N LYS A 209 -6.50 -14.33 18.28
CA LYS A 209 -6.65 -14.82 19.66
C LYS A 209 -8.02 -14.84 20.31
N ASN A 210 -9.09 -14.26 19.73
CA ASN A 210 -10.36 -14.25 20.43
C ASN A 210 -11.44 -15.06 19.72
N GLU A 211 -11.91 -16.09 20.42
CA GLU A 211 -13.16 -16.81 20.16
C GLU A 211 -14.42 -15.91 20.13
N GLU A 212 -14.26 -14.60 20.39
CA GLU A 212 -15.32 -13.60 20.43
C GLU A 212 -15.83 -13.13 19.05
N ASN A 213 -15.17 -13.49 17.95
CA ASN A 213 -15.64 -13.17 16.59
C ASN A 213 -16.44 -14.31 15.92
N LYS A 214 -16.97 -15.27 16.70
CA LYS A 214 -17.80 -16.36 16.14
C LYS A 214 -19.18 -15.88 15.64
N ASP A 215 -19.70 -14.75 16.14
CA ASP A 215 -21.10 -14.36 15.88
C ASP A 215 -21.34 -13.20 14.91
N ASP A 216 -20.33 -12.39 14.54
CA ASP A 216 -20.58 -11.25 13.64
C ASP A 216 -20.25 -11.53 12.16
N THR A 217 -21.19 -12.22 11.53
CA THR A 217 -21.74 -11.88 10.20
C THR A 217 -20.83 -11.78 8.96
N TYR A 218 -19.65 -12.40 8.89
CA TYR A 218 -18.94 -12.51 7.59
C TYR A 218 -19.63 -13.45 6.58
N LYS A 219 -20.40 -14.45 7.05
CA LYS A 219 -21.16 -15.36 6.17
C LYS A 219 -22.29 -14.69 5.40
N LYS A 220 -22.84 -13.57 5.88
CA LYS A 220 -24.04 -12.94 5.30
C LYS A 220 -23.75 -12.10 4.05
N TYR A 221 -22.50 -11.66 3.85
CA TYR A 221 -22.12 -10.79 2.73
C TYR A 221 -21.57 -11.53 1.51
N LYS A 222 -21.50 -12.87 1.56
CA LYS A 222 -20.98 -13.67 0.46
C LYS A 222 -21.91 -13.70 -0.76
N GLU A 223 -23.18 -13.34 -0.59
CA GLU A 223 -24.22 -13.46 -1.64
C GLU A 223 -24.83 -12.13 -2.10
N GLU A 224 -24.75 -11.06 -1.30
CA GLU A 224 -25.22 -9.73 -1.71
C GLU A 224 -24.06 -8.85 -2.19
N LYS A 225 -24.14 -8.32 -3.41
CA LYS A 225 -23.26 -7.22 -3.87
C LYS A 225 -23.25 -6.13 -2.80
N LEU A 226 -22.10 -5.91 -2.16
CA LEU A 226 -21.95 -4.92 -1.10
C LEU A 226 -22.31 -3.52 -1.66
N LYS A 227 -23.49 -3.01 -1.31
CA LYS A 227 -23.95 -1.69 -1.79
C LYS A 227 -23.21 -0.59 -1.04
N LEU A 228 -22.95 0.54 -1.71
CA LEU A 228 -22.33 1.74 -1.11
C LEU A 228 -23.04 2.22 0.17
N LYS A 229 -24.36 1.99 0.31
CA LYS A 229 -25.11 2.28 1.53
C LYS A 229 -24.63 1.44 2.72
N ASN A 230 -24.38 0.14 2.51
CA ASN A 230 -23.88 -0.77 3.54
C ASN A 230 -22.47 -0.34 3.99
N ILE A 231 -21.64 0.06 3.02
CA ILE A 231 -20.29 0.61 3.23
C ILE A 231 -20.33 1.87 4.10
N LYS A 232 -21.17 2.84 3.71
CA LYS A 232 -21.35 4.08 4.47
C LYS A 232 -21.83 3.79 5.90
N ASN A 233 -22.71 2.81 6.07
CA ASN A 233 -23.22 2.42 7.39
C ASN A 233 -22.12 1.77 8.26
N ILE A 234 -21.31 0.86 7.71
CA ILE A 234 -20.18 0.25 8.44
C ILE A 234 -19.21 1.35 8.88
N VAL A 235 -18.78 2.20 7.93
CA VAL A 235 -17.84 3.29 8.23
C VAL A 235 -18.44 4.29 9.23
N ASN A 236 -19.71 4.65 9.11
CA ASN A 236 -20.34 5.52 10.10
C ASN A 236 -20.47 4.84 11.48
N LYS A 237 -20.76 3.53 11.54
CA LYS A 237 -20.86 2.78 12.80
C LYS A 237 -19.53 2.73 13.54
N PHE A 238 -18.43 2.46 12.83
CA PHE A 238 -17.10 2.31 13.46
C PHE A 238 -16.40 3.65 13.74
N TYR A 239 -16.46 4.62 12.82
CA TYR A 239 -15.71 5.88 12.94
C TYR A 239 -16.55 7.08 13.37
N ARG A 240 -17.88 6.92 13.45
CA ARG A 240 -18.84 8.01 13.71
C ARG A 240 -18.60 9.23 12.82
N THR A 241 -18.13 8.98 11.59
CA THR A 241 -17.67 9.99 10.62
C THR A 241 -18.17 9.61 9.22
N PRO A 242 -18.54 10.58 8.35
CA PRO A 242 -18.93 10.29 6.97
C PRO A 242 -17.83 9.56 6.19
N PHE A 243 -18.20 8.71 5.22
CA PHE A 243 -17.27 7.89 4.44
C PHE A 243 -16.09 8.69 3.86
N LEU A 244 -16.35 9.82 3.19
CA LEU A 244 -15.29 10.66 2.65
C LEU A 244 -14.38 11.27 3.74
N GLY A 245 -14.93 11.55 4.92
CA GLY A 245 -14.17 11.99 6.08
C GLY A 245 -13.30 10.88 6.64
N ALA A 246 -13.82 9.65 6.75
CA ALA A 246 -13.07 8.49 7.22
C ALA A 246 -11.91 8.16 6.29
N VAL A 247 -12.14 8.07 4.97
CA VAL A 247 -11.11 7.77 3.95
C VAL A 247 -10.07 8.90 3.79
N ASN A 248 -10.23 10.02 4.50
CA ASN A 248 -9.26 11.11 4.54
C ASN A 248 -8.60 11.27 5.93
N ARG A 249 -9.00 10.50 6.94
CA ARG A 249 -8.44 10.58 8.28
C ARG A 249 -7.36 9.52 8.48
N SER A 250 -6.24 9.92 9.08
CA SER A 250 -5.45 8.99 9.88
C SER A 250 -6.30 8.64 11.08
N VAL A 251 -6.63 7.37 11.26
CA VAL A 251 -7.32 6.94 12.47
C VAL A 251 -6.24 6.73 13.53
N LEU A 252 -5.90 7.81 14.23
CA LEU A 252 -5.42 7.76 15.59
C LEU A 252 -6.28 8.71 16.41
N LYS A 253 -7.07 8.14 17.33
CA LYS A 253 -7.27 8.74 18.65
C LYS A 253 -6.20 8.14 19.54
#